data_AF-A0A1H2RVN0-F1
#
_entry.id   AF-A0A1H2RVN0-F1
#
_cell.length_a   1.000
_cell.length_b   1.000
_cell.length_c   1.000
_cell.angle_alpha   90.00
_cell.angle_beta   90.00
_cell.angle_gamma   90.00
#
_symmetry.space_group_name_H-M   'P 1'
#
loop_
_entity.id
_entity.type
_entity.pdbx_description
1 polymer ?
#
loop_
_entity_poly.entity_id
_entity_poly.type
_entity_poly.pdbx_seq_one_letter_code
_entity_poly.pdbx_strand_id
1 'polypeptide(L)'
;MVDRVGLIEAACMAMIEGDPSEAEALLTRFHRSVERRPLEPAEQGECTRALERLSRLAQAALSGIDAARGWLEELAQGHGGLDVYDRGGRQRVSTSLVEASQKF
;
A
#
# COMPACT_ATOMS: atom_id res chain seq x y z
N MET A 1 -33.13 -5.44 -3.93
CA MET A 1 -32.43 -4.82 -5.07
C MET A 1 -31.00 -4.58 -4.62
N VAL A 2 -29.98 -5.11 -5.29
CA VAL A 2 -28.59 -4.90 -4.87
C VAL A 2 -28.18 -3.48 -5.27
N ASP A 3 -27.79 -2.66 -4.30
CA ASP A 3 -27.22 -1.34 -4.56
C ASP A 3 -25.80 -1.50 -5.13
N ARG A 4 -25.67 -1.28 -6.44
CA ARG A 4 -24.43 -1.54 -7.19
C ARG A 4 -23.38 -0.47 -6.99
N VAL A 5 -23.81 0.79 -6.89
CA VAL A 5 -22.92 1.91 -6.56
C VAL A 5 -22.45 1.75 -5.12
N GLY A 6 -23.36 1.35 -4.22
CA GLY A 6 -23.02 1.01 -2.83
C GLY A 6 -21.93 -0.06 -2.70
N LEU A 7 -21.87 -1.05 -3.59
CA LEU A 7 -20.79 -2.05 -3.60
C LEU A 7 -19.42 -1.43 -3.94
N ILE A 8 -19.36 -0.48 -4.88
CA ILE A 8 -18.10 0.18 -5.27
C ILE A 8 -17.67 1.18 -4.18
N GLU A 9 -18.62 1.90 -3.58
CA GLU A 9 -18.35 2.80 -2.46
C GLU A 9 -17.87 2.01 -1.22
N ALA A 10 -18.47 0.86 -0.93
CA ALA A 10 -17.98 -0.04 0.13
C ALA A 10 -16.56 -0.55 -0.19
N ALA A 11 -16.24 -0.86 -1.45
CA ALA A 11 -14.89 -1.26 -1.84
C ALA A 11 -13.88 -0.10 -1.66
N CYS A 12 -14.30 1.14 -1.91
CA CYS A 12 -13.47 2.31 -1.59
C CYS A 12 -13.17 2.41 -0.10
N MET A 13 -14.18 2.16 0.75
CA MET A 13 -13.99 2.17 2.20
C MET A 13 -13.05 1.06 2.68
N ALA A 14 -13.21 -0.16 2.15
CA ALA A 14 -12.29 -1.27 2.46
C ALA A 14 -10.84 -0.94 2.06
N MET A 15 -10.61 -0.31 0.91
CA MET A 15 -9.27 0.18 0.53
C MET A 15 -8.71 1.23 1.49
N ILE A 16 -9.56 2.16 1.98
CA ILE A 16 -9.15 3.18 2.95
C ILE A 16 -8.80 2.56 4.30
N GLU A 17 -9.53 1.52 4.71
CA GLU A 17 -9.30 0.76 5.94
C GLU A 17 -8.10 -0.20 5.84
N GLY A 18 -7.53 -0.36 4.64
CA GLY A 18 -6.40 -1.25 4.39
C GLY A 18 -6.79 -2.73 4.27
N ASP A 19 -8.04 -3.03 3.93
CA ASP A 19 -8.55 -4.37 3.65
C ASP A 19 -8.75 -4.58 2.13
N PRO A 20 -7.68 -4.94 1.39
CA PRO A 20 -7.79 -5.20 -0.05
C PRO A 20 -8.59 -6.47 -0.36
N SER A 21 -8.70 -7.41 0.58
CA SER A 21 -9.43 -8.67 0.36
C SER A 21 -10.93 -8.43 0.35
N GLU A 22 -11.43 -7.61 1.28
CA GLU A 22 -12.84 -7.20 1.28
C GLU A 22 -13.17 -6.32 0.05
N ALA A 23 -12.26 -5.43 -0.33
CA ALA A 23 -12.42 -4.64 -1.56
C ALA A 23 -12.59 -5.54 -2.80
N GLU A 24 -11.76 -6.58 -2.95
CA GLU A 24 -11.87 -7.56 -4.04
C GLU A 24 -13.18 -8.36 -4.00
N ALA A 25 -13.61 -8.77 -2.81
CA ALA A 25 -14.87 -9.50 -2.62
C ALA A 25 -16.09 -8.65 -3.05
N LEU A 26 -16.08 -7.36 -2.70
CA LEU A 26 -17.13 -6.40 -3.08
C LEU A 26 -17.15 -6.13 -4.58
N LEU A 27 -15.98 -5.96 -5.22
CA LEU A 27 -15.87 -5.81 -6.67
C LEU A 27 -16.33 -7.07 -7.42
N THR A 28 -16.02 -8.26 -6.90
CA THR A 28 -16.49 -9.53 -7.45
C THR A 28 -18.02 -9.63 -7.38
N ARG A 29 -18.63 -9.18 -6.27
CA ARG A 29 -20.10 -9.11 -6.14
C ARG A 29 -20.68 -8.11 -7.13
N PHE A 30 -20.06 -6.94 -7.30
CA PHE A 30 -20.47 -5.95 -8.30
C PHE A 30 -20.43 -6.55 -9.71
N HIS A 31 -19.31 -7.17 -10.09
CA HIS A 31 -19.13 -7.80 -11.39
C HIS A 31 -20.21 -8.83 -11.69
N ARG A 32 -20.45 -9.77 -10.77
CA ARG A 32 -21.54 -10.77 -10.89
C ARG A 32 -22.92 -10.13 -11.00
N SER A 33 -23.14 -8.97 -10.37
CA SER A 33 -24.41 -8.25 -10.45
C SER A 33 -24.64 -7.62 -11.84
N VAL A 34 -23.56 -7.21 -12.51
CA VAL A 34 -23.58 -6.63 -13.87
C VAL A 34 -23.76 -7.73 -14.91
N GLU A 35 -23.09 -8.88 -14.73
CA GLU A 35 -23.28 -10.06 -15.60
C GLU A 35 -24.74 -10.53 -15.62
N ARG A 36 -25.41 -10.50 -14.46
CA ARG A 36 -26.82 -10.91 -14.34
C ARG A 36 -27.81 -9.92 -14.94
N ARG A 37 -27.51 -8.62 -14.83
CA ARG A 37 -28.35 -7.56 -15.37
C ARG A 37 -27.44 -6.40 -15.76
N PRO A 38 -27.41 -6.00 -17.04
CA PRO A 38 -26.66 -4.84 -17.48
C PRO A 38 -26.99 -3.59 -16.66
N LEU A 39 -26.05 -2.64 -16.60
CA LEU A 39 -26.29 -1.34 -15.98
C LEU A 39 -27.20 -0.51 -16.87
N GLU A 40 -28.21 0.11 -16.26
CA GLU A 40 -29.00 1.12 -16.96
C GLU A 40 -28.15 2.38 -17.24
N PRO A 41 -28.46 3.17 -18.28
CA PRO A 41 -27.66 4.34 -18.64
C PRO A 41 -27.47 5.34 -17.49
N ALA A 42 -28.47 5.48 -16.62
CA ALA A 42 -28.38 6.32 -15.42
C ALA A 42 -27.39 5.75 -14.38
N GLU A 43 -27.44 4.43 -14.13
CA GLU A 43 -26.53 3.74 -13.19
C GLU A 43 -25.07 3.75 -13.69
N GLN A 44 -24.85 3.73 -15.01
CA GLN A 44 -23.51 3.70 -15.61
C GLN A 44 -22.67 4.91 -15.21
N GLY A 45 -23.26 6.11 -15.21
CA GLY A 45 -22.54 7.34 -14.86
C GLY A 45 -22.05 7.34 -13.41
N GLU A 46 -22.89 6.89 -12.48
CA GLU A 46 -22.56 6.80 -11.07
C GLU A 46 -21.51 5.71 -10.80
N CYS A 47 -21.68 4.52 -11.37
CA CYS A 47 -20.71 3.44 -11.24
C CYS A 47 -19.34 3.83 -11.82
N THR A 48 -19.32 4.55 -12.95
CA THR A 48 -18.07 5.02 -13.57
C THR A 48 -17.32 5.96 -12.65
N ARG A 49 -18.00 6.96 -12.07
CA ARG A 49 -17.39 7.90 -11.12
C ARG A 49 -16.85 7.19 -9.87
N ALA A 50 -17.60 6.22 -9.35
CA ALA A 50 -17.16 5.44 -8.20
C ALA A 50 -15.93 4.56 -8.53
N LEU A 51 -15.89 3.93 -9.70
CA LEU A 51 -14.73 3.15 -10.16
C LEU A 51 -13.50 4.03 -10.43
N GLU A 52 -13.67 5.22 -11.00
CA GLU A 52 -12.58 6.18 -11.17
C GLU A 52 -11.97 6.59 -9.83
N ARG A 53 -12.82 6.84 -8.81
CA ARG A 53 -12.37 7.14 -7.46
C ARG A 53 -11.59 5.98 -6.86
N LEU A 54 -12.09 4.74 -6.97
CA LEU A 54 -11.40 3.55 -6.51
C LEU A 54 -10.03 3.37 -7.19
N SER A 55 -9.96 3.59 -8.51
CA SER A 55 -8.72 3.53 -9.27
C SER A 55 -7.68 4.55 -8.78
N ARG A 56 -8.12 5.80 -8.52
CA ARG A 56 -7.25 6.83 -7.93
C ARG A 56 -6.75 6.46 -6.54
N LEU A 57 -7.61 5.86 -5.70
CA LEU A 57 -7.22 5.37 -4.37
C LEU A 57 -6.15 4.26 -4.49
N ALA A 58 -6.37 3.28 -5.36
CA ALA A 58 -5.41 2.22 -5.60
C ALA A 58 -4.06 2.75 -6.11
N GLN A 59 -4.08 3.71 -7.03
CA GLN A 59 -2.86 4.36 -7.53
C GLN A 59 -2.12 5.12 -6.42
N ALA A 60 -2.84 5.86 -5.57
CA ALA A 60 -2.25 6.57 -4.45
C ALA A 60 -1.62 5.60 -3.43
N ALA A 61 -2.31 4.49 -3.13
CA ALA A 61 -1.79 3.45 -2.26
C ALA A 61 -0.51 2.81 -2.81
N LEU A 62 -0.49 2.48 -4.11
CA LEU A 62 0.70 1.94 -4.79
C LEU A 62 1.88 2.92 -4.71
N SER A 63 1.67 4.19 -5.04
CA SER A 63 2.71 5.22 -4.92
C SER A 63 3.25 5.34 -3.50
N GLY A 64 2.37 5.23 -2.49
CA GLY A 64 2.78 5.23 -1.08
C GLY A 64 3.62 4.01 -0.70
N ILE A 65 3.24 2.82 -1.17
CA ILE A 65 3.98 1.57 -0.94
C ILE A 65 5.36 1.63 -1.62
N ASP A 66 5.41 2.10 -2.86
CA ASP A 66 6.67 2.24 -3.60
C ASP A 66 7.62 3.25 -2.92
N ALA A 67 7.08 4.38 -2.44
CA ALA A 67 7.86 5.32 -1.65
C ALA A 67 8.37 4.67 -0.35
N ALA A 68 7.52 4.00 0.41
CA ALA A 68 7.92 3.31 1.63
C ALA A 68 9.00 2.24 1.37
N ARG A 69 8.90 1.50 0.26
CA ARG A 69 9.92 0.54 -0.17
C ARG A 69 11.25 1.25 -0.46
N GLY A 70 11.23 2.36 -1.20
CA GLY A 70 12.42 3.18 -1.45
C GLY A 70 13.09 3.66 -0.16
N TRP A 71 12.29 4.16 0.80
CA TRP A 71 12.80 4.56 2.12
C TRP A 71 13.46 3.41 2.89
N LEU A 72 12.89 2.19 2.83
CA LEU A 72 13.49 1.01 3.46
C LEU A 72 14.79 0.59 2.78
N GLU A 73 14.85 0.67 1.46
CA GLU A 73 16.07 0.39 0.68
C GLU A 73 17.18 1.40 0.98
N GLU A 74 16.85 2.69 1.04
CA GLU A 74 17.77 3.76 1.43
C GLU A 74 18.29 3.57 2.85
N LEU A 75 17.40 3.22 3.80
CA LEU A 75 17.79 2.95 5.19
C LEU A 75 18.71 1.73 5.28
N ALA A 76 18.45 0.66 4.52
CA ALA A 76 19.30 -0.51 4.48
C ALA A 76 20.70 -0.21 3.89
N GLN A 77 20.78 0.66 2.88
CA GLN A 77 22.04 1.08 2.25
C GLN A 77 22.83 2.05 3.14
N GLY A 78 22.16 3.04 3.74
CA GLY A 78 22.78 4.06 4.61
C GLY A 78 23.34 3.50 5.91
N HIS A 79 22.78 2.39 6.41
CA HIS A 79 23.31 1.69 7.58
C HIS A 79 24.36 0.61 7.25
N GLY A 80 24.74 0.43 5.97
CA GLY A 80 25.84 -0.48 5.60
C GLY A 80 25.65 -1.90 6.15
N GLY A 81 24.45 -2.46 6.00
CA GLY A 81 24.14 -3.82 6.47
C GLY A 81 23.84 -3.88 7.97
N LEU A 82 22.80 -4.64 8.32
CA LEU A 82 22.57 -5.16 9.69
C LEU A 82 23.66 -6.18 10.10
N ASP A 83 24.92 -5.93 9.76
CA ASP A 83 26.07 -6.79 10.00
C ASP A 83 26.95 -6.19 11.10
N VAL A 84 26.33 -5.80 12.22
CA VAL A 84 27.12 -5.43 13.40
C VAL A 84 27.75 -6.68 14.02
N TYR A 85 27.19 -7.88 13.81
CA TYR A 85 27.67 -9.11 14.43
C TYR A 85 27.59 -10.31 13.49
N ASP A 86 28.63 -11.15 13.48
CA ASP A 86 28.55 -12.47 12.84
C ASP A 86 27.70 -13.47 13.68
N ARG A 87 27.42 -14.66 13.12
CA ARG A 87 26.67 -15.74 13.82
C ARG A 87 27.33 -16.24 15.12
N GLY A 88 28.54 -15.81 15.45
CA GLY A 88 29.26 -16.09 16.69
C GLY A 88 29.31 -14.89 17.66
N GLY A 89 28.61 -13.79 17.37
CA GLY A 89 28.56 -12.60 18.22
C GLY A 89 29.78 -11.69 18.13
N ARG A 90 30.66 -11.86 17.14
CA ARG A 90 31.82 -10.96 16.96
C ARG A 90 31.47 -9.75 16.13
N GLN A 91 31.83 -8.58 16.65
CA GLN A 91 31.65 -7.29 15.97
C GLN A 91 32.58 -7.20 14.76
N ARG A 92 32.03 -6.96 13.56
CA ARG A 92 32.80 -7.02 12.30
C ARG A 92 33.52 -5.72 11.91
N VAL A 93 33.26 -4.60 12.58
CA VAL A 93 33.96 -3.33 12.30
C VAL A 93 34.31 -2.62 13.60
N SER A 94 35.59 -2.32 13.80
CA SER A 94 36.06 -1.46 14.89
C SER A 94 35.61 -0.02 14.62
N THR A 95 34.60 0.45 15.32
CA THR A 95 34.31 1.89 15.42
C THR A 95 35.38 2.56 16.27
N SER A 96 36.51 2.93 15.67
CA SER A 96 37.38 3.94 16.26
C SER A 96 36.76 5.31 15.99
N LEU A 97 35.79 5.70 16.83
CA LEU A 97 35.57 7.11 17.14
C LEU A 97 36.77 7.57 17.99
N VAL A 98 37.93 7.72 17.36
CA VAL A 98 39.11 8.34 17.97
C VAL A 98 39.34 9.62 17.20
N GLU A 99 38.80 10.71 17.73
CA GLU A 99 39.53 11.96 17.93
C GLU A 99 38.66 12.93 18.76
N ALA A 100 38.45 12.55 20.02
CA ALA A 100 38.17 13.53 21.07
C ALA A 100 39.22 13.31 22.16
N SER A 101 40.41 13.87 21.96
CA SER A 101 41.28 14.16 23.09
C SER A 101 41.79 15.58 22.97
N GLN A 102 41.21 16.42 23.82
CA GLN A 102 41.59 17.78 24.13
C GLN A 102 43.09 17.88 24.42
N LYS A 103 43.73 18.94 23.92
CA LYS A 103 44.99 19.44 24.46
C LYS A 103 44.69 20.27 25.69
N PHE A 104 45.12 19.82 26.87
CA PHE A 104 45.58 20.64 27.98
C PHE A 104 46.66 19.87 28.74
#